data_AF-A0A955D1W7-F1
#
_entry.id   AF-A0A955D1W7-F1
#
_cell.length_a   1.000
_cell.length_b   1.000
_cell.length_c   1.000
_cell.angle_alpha   90.00
_cell.angle_beta   90.00
_cell.angle_gamma   90.00
#
_symmetry.space_group_name_H-M   'P 1'
#
loop_
_entity.id
_entity.type
_entity.pdbx_description
1 polymer ?
#
loop_
_entity_poly.entity_id
_entity_poly.type
_entity_poly.pdbx_seq_one_letter_code
_entity_poly.pdbx_strand_id
1 'polypeptide(L)'
;MNTLSMGFQQVCTGGGKFGAAAVLALTTAAFTTMAGADTKAIATVSVDGAAPQTVVIPAAPSGAGLSLYNATVSIPGTDVTVTWNYVVDDDPANNASFNGNTTINNAASRSRIVTTSIDFELCPVITHGSLVGCIASLKGINDSNGGTINCGLGNVLAQTTYDGAFGNALYYCPFNMSSSAAGTVTTSMNFGTPVPSQSGPEKISTIGVKLDVTISDGDKAVLNTYFGTAVDGQLEEAESTCMGDLNGDGTVNQIDLTMLINLWGSPGGCGPADFNGNGFVDAQDMAVVLNSWGDCVR
;
A
#
# COMPACT_ATOMS: atom_id res chain seq x y z
N MET A 1 3.15 29.49 -14.27
CA MET A 1 2.81 29.03 -15.64
C MET A 1 4.09 29.02 -16.45
N ASN A 2 4.65 27.84 -16.71
CA ASN A 2 5.55 27.62 -17.84
C ASN A 2 5.36 26.17 -18.26
N THR A 3 4.60 26.00 -19.34
CA THR A 3 4.33 24.76 -20.06
C THR A 3 5.39 24.60 -21.15
N LEU A 4 6.02 23.44 -21.23
CA LEU A 4 6.73 22.99 -22.43
C LEU A 4 6.03 21.74 -22.95
N SER A 5 5.36 21.90 -24.09
CA SER A 5 4.77 20.85 -24.91
C SER A 5 5.83 20.40 -25.92
N MET A 6 6.12 19.10 -25.97
CA MET A 6 6.94 18.50 -27.03
C MET A 6 6.02 18.08 -28.19
N GLY A 7 6.27 18.65 -29.37
CA GLY A 7 5.67 18.24 -30.63
C GLY A 7 6.55 17.19 -31.32
N PHE A 8 5.91 16.09 -31.74
CA PHE A 8 6.47 15.05 -32.59
C PHE A 8 6.44 15.51 -34.05
N GLN A 9 7.52 15.33 -34.81
CA GLN A 9 7.48 15.54 -36.26
C GLN A 9 8.34 14.49 -36.98
N GLN A 10 7.67 13.65 -37.76
CA GLN A 10 8.24 12.63 -38.64
C GLN A 10 8.02 13.04 -40.10
N VAL A 11 9.08 13.28 -40.88
CA VAL A 11 9.13 13.22 -42.37
C VAL A 11 10.61 13.01 -42.76
N CYS A 12 11.03 12.02 -43.55
CA CYS A 12 11.16 12.11 -45.02
C CYS A 12 11.52 10.77 -45.70
N THR A 13 11.03 10.64 -46.93
CA THR A 13 11.18 9.59 -47.96
C THR A 13 12.47 9.71 -48.80
N GLY A 14 12.98 8.60 -49.36
CA GLY A 14 13.85 8.61 -50.56
C GLY A 14 14.93 7.52 -50.63
N GLY A 15 14.94 6.71 -51.71
CA GLY A 15 15.85 5.57 -51.90
C GLY A 15 17.22 5.90 -52.52
N GLY A 16 18.23 5.06 -52.23
CA GLY A 16 19.58 5.14 -52.80
C GLY A 16 20.52 4.04 -52.28
N LYS A 17 21.05 3.26 -53.23
CA LYS A 17 21.96 2.10 -53.22
C LYS A 17 22.98 1.93 -52.07
N PHE A 18 23.16 0.65 -51.72
CA PHE A 18 24.11 0.02 -50.78
C PHE A 18 25.57 0.50 -50.89
N GLY A 19 26.14 0.89 -49.74
CA GLY A 19 27.57 1.07 -49.53
C GLY A 19 27.91 0.99 -48.04
N ALA A 20 28.77 0.02 -47.68
CA ALA A 20 29.40 -0.22 -46.37
C ALA A 20 28.47 -0.29 -45.13
N ALA A 21 28.32 -1.51 -44.59
CA ALA A 21 27.70 -1.76 -43.31
C ALA A 21 28.43 -1.01 -42.17
N ALA A 22 27.90 0.14 -41.76
CA ALA A 22 28.17 0.67 -40.45
C ALA A 22 27.39 -0.21 -39.46
N VAL A 23 28.09 -1.13 -38.80
CA VAL A 23 27.58 -1.78 -37.59
C VAL A 23 27.42 -0.66 -36.56
N LEU A 24 26.22 -0.08 -36.51
CA LEU A 24 25.83 0.77 -35.41
C LEU A 24 25.78 -0.17 -34.21
N ALA A 25 26.82 -0.14 -33.38
CA ALA A 25 26.78 -0.78 -32.09
C ALA A 25 25.58 -0.17 -31.37
N LEU A 26 24.47 -0.90 -31.31
CA LEU A 26 23.45 -0.68 -30.32
C LEU A 26 24.20 -0.88 -29.00
N THR A 27 24.66 0.22 -28.41
CA THR A 27 24.90 0.20 -26.98
C THR A 27 23.55 -0.22 -26.41
N THR A 28 23.48 -1.44 -25.89
CA THR A 28 22.44 -1.80 -24.95
C THR A 28 22.49 -0.69 -23.91
N ALA A 29 21.59 0.28 -24.01
CA ALA A 29 21.23 1.04 -22.84
C ALA A 29 20.87 -0.06 -21.85
N ALA A 30 21.72 -0.22 -20.83
CA ALA A 30 21.33 -1.01 -19.70
C ALA A 30 20.00 -0.39 -19.28
N PHE A 31 18.91 -1.09 -19.55
CA PHE A 31 17.71 -0.90 -18.77
C PHE A 31 18.17 -1.26 -17.36
N THR A 32 18.60 -0.25 -16.62
CA THR A 32 18.53 -0.31 -15.17
C THR A 32 17.06 -0.51 -14.90
N THR A 33 16.70 -1.77 -14.66
CA THR A 33 15.45 -2.16 -14.05
C THR A 33 15.30 -1.27 -12.83
N MET A 34 14.43 -0.26 -12.92
CA MET A 34 13.95 0.41 -11.73
C MET A 34 13.04 -0.58 -11.04
N ALA A 35 13.61 -1.44 -10.20
CA ALA A 35 12.85 -2.10 -9.16
C ALA A 35 12.13 -0.98 -8.37
N GLY A 36 10.79 -0.95 -8.42
CA GLY A 36 9.95 -0.06 -7.62
C GLY A 36 9.30 1.14 -8.32
N ALA A 37 9.27 1.23 -9.66
CA ALA A 37 8.66 2.39 -10.34
C ALA A 37 7.12 2.42 -10.34
N ASP A 38 6.44 1.29 -10.11
CA ASP A 38 4.96 1.19 -10.23
C ASP A 38 4.21 1.03 -8.88
N THR A 39 4.92 0.77 -7.77
CA THR A 39 4.29 0.62 -6.45
C THR A 39 3.99 1.99 -5.83
N LYS A 40 2.75 2.17 -5.38
CA LYS A 40 2.25 3.44 -4.83
C LYS A 40 1.34 3.17 -3.64
N ALA A 41 1.36 4.08 -2.67
CA ALA A 41 0.34 4.12 -1.64
C ALA A 41 -0.76 5.10 -2.03
N ILE A 42 -2.00 4.76 -1.73
CA ILE A 42 -3.16 5.64 -1.91
C ILE A 42 -3.58 6.13 -0.54
N ALA A 43 -3.42 7.44 -0.32
CA ALA A 43 -3.88 8.10 0.89
C ALA A 43 -5.10 8.98 0.61
N THR A 44 -5.95 9.14 1.62
CA THR A 44 -7.07 10.08 1.57
C THR A 44 -7.05 10.99 2.78
N VAL A 45 -7.56 12.21 2.63
CA VAL A 45 -7.70 13.16 3.73
C VAL A 45 -8.95 14.02 3.55
N SER A 46 -9.73 14.14 4.61
CA SER A 46 -10.90 15.01 4.71
C SER A 46 -10.82 15.80 6.02
N VAL A 47 -11.26 17.05 5.97
CA VAL A 47 -11.35 17.93 7.14
C VAL A 47 -12.78 18.45 7.24
N ASP A 48 -13.35 18.41 8.44
CA ASP A 48 -14.70 18.87 8.79
C ASP A 48 -15.80 18.31 7.87
N GLY A 49 -15.66 17.05 7.44
CA GLY A 49 -16.63 16.35 6.59
C GLY A 49 -16.65 16.80 5.12
N ALA A 50 -15.65 17.57 4.67
CA ALA A 50 -15.49 17.91 3.27
C ALA A 50 -15.23 16.67 2.39
N ALA A 51 -15.39 16.80 1.08
CA ALA A 51 -15.04 15.73 0.15
C ALA A 51 -13.58 15.30 0.34
N PRO A 52 -13.29 13.99 0.48
CA PRO A 52 -11.92 13.50 0.65
C PRO A 52 -11.03 13.88 -0.54
N GLN A 53 -9.81 14.34 -0.25
CA GLN A 53 -8.74 14.53 -1.23
C GLN A 53 -7.90 13.26 -1.31
N THR A 54 -7.68 12.75 -2.51
CA THR A 54 -6.80 11.60 -2.76
C THR A 54 -5.37 12.07 -3.01
N VAL A 55 -4.42 11.38 -2.39
CA VAL A 55 -2.98 11.63 -2.50
C VAL A 55 -2.32 10.33 -2.94
N VAL A 56 -1.64 10.35 -4.08
CA VAL A 56 -0.85 9.21 -4.55
C VAL A 56 0.59 9.42 -4.09
N ILE A 57 1.11 8.48 -3.31
CA ILE A 57 2.45 8.55 -2.73
C ILE A 57 3.32 7.50 -3.41
N PRO A 58 4.32 7.89 -4.23
CA PRO A 58 5.19 6.93 -4.89
C PRO A 58 6.12 6.25 -3.87
N ALA A 59 6.45 4.99 -4.11
CA ALA A 59 7.46 4.28 -3.34
C ALA A 59 8.86 4.90 -3.57
N ALA A 60 9.63 5.03 -2.49
CA ALA A 60 11.06 5.31 -2.53
C ALA A 60 11.84 4.13 -1.93
N PRO A 61 13.00 3.73 -2.47
CA PRO A 61 13.76 2.63 -1.89
C PRO A 61 14.22 2.93 -0.45
N SER A 62 13.95 2.01 0.49
CA SER A 62 14.39 2.13 1.89
C SER A 62 15.49 1.12 2.28
N GLY A 63 15.87 0.22 1.36
CA GLY A 63 16.87 -0.84 1.57
C GLY A 63 16.27 -2.17 2.00
N ALA A 64 17.00 -3.27 1.78
CA ALA A 64 16.60 -4.64 2.17
C ALA A 64 15.21 -5.10 1.66
N GLY A 65 14.81 -4.69 0.45
CA GLY A 65 13.49 -5.02 -0.11
C GLY A 65 12.35 -4.12 0.36
N LEU A 66 12.62 -3.17 1.26
CA LEU A 66 11.58 -2.30 1.82
C LEU A 66 11.37 -1.02 1.00
N SER A 67 10.13 -0.55 1.01
CA SER A 67 9.68 0.68 0.37
C SER A 67 9.31 1.75 1.40
N LEU A 68 9.78 2.98 1.19
CA LEU A 68 9.43 4.16 1.97
C LEU A 68 8.33 4.95 1.25
N TYR A 69 7.25 5.22 1.96
CA TYR A 69 6.16 6.11 1.56
C TYR A 69 6.15 7.31 2.48
N ASN A 70 6.57 8.47 1.94
CA ASN A 70 6.63 9.72 2.69
C ASN A 70 5.94 10.84 1.92
N ALA A 71 4.94 11.46 2.54
CA ALA A 71 4.27 12.64 1.99
C ALA A 71 3.74 13.54 3.09
N THR A 72 3.68 14.84 2.82
CA THR A 72 2.99 15.82 3.65
C THR A 72 2.08 16.67 2.78
N VAL A 73 0.82 16.81 3.17
CA VAL A 73 -0.18 17.61 2.48
C VAL A 73 -0.74 18.67 3.42
N SER A 74 -0.81 19.91 2.94
CA SER A 74 -1.52 21.01 3.59
C SER A 74 -2.91 21.14 2.96
N ILE A 75 -3.96 21.09 3.78
CA ILE A 75 -5.34 21.15 3.30
C ILE A 75 -5.75 22.61 3.12
N PRO A 76 -6.11 23.05 1.89
CA PRO A 76 -6.38 24.46 1.61
C PRO A 76 -7.51 25.02 2.48
N GLY A 77 -7.26 26.15 3.14
CA GLY A 77 -8.27 26.90 3.91
C GLY A 77 -8.63 26.30 5.28
N THR A 78 -7.87 25.31 5.77
CA THR A 78 -8.17 24.67 7.07
C THR A 78 -7.06 24.81 8.11
N ASP A 79 -5.85 25.20 7.71
CA ASP A 79 -4.64 25.19 8.55
C ASP A 79 -4.30 23.81 9.13
N VAL A 80 -4.77 22.74 8.48
CA VAL A 80 -4.45 21.36 8.82
C VAL A 80 -3.38 20.82 7.87
N THR A 81 -2.37 20.17 8.43
CA THR A 81 -1.37 19.41 7.67
C THR A 81 -1.40 17.94 8.08
N VAL A 82 -1.37 17.04 7.11
CA VAL A 82 -1.27 15.60 7.34
C VAL A 82 0.02 15.07 6.73
N THR A 83 0.77 14.29 7.50
CA THR A 83 2.01 13.64 7.10
C THR A 83 1.85 12.13 7.25
N TRP A 84 2.20 11.39 6.21
CA TRP A 84 2.35 9.94 6.25
C TRP A 84 3.82 9.60 6.08
N ASN A 85 4.34 8.73 6.93
CA ASN A 85 5.73 8.28 6.88
C ASN A 85 5.81 6.82 7.27
N TYR A 86 5.87 5.94 6.27
CA TYR A 86 5.79 4.49 6.43
C TYR A 86 6.89 3.78 5.67
N VAL A 87 7.54 2.84 6.34
CA VAL A 87 8.36 1.81 5.71
C VAL A 87 7.50 0.56 5.59
N VAL A 88 7.48 -0.04 4.40
CA VAL A 88 6.58 -1.13 4.04
C VAL A 88 7.42 -2.27 3.47
N ASP A 89 7.11 -3.47 3.96
CA ASP A 89 7.43 -4.74 3.32
C ASP A 89 6.14 -5.21 2.62
N ASP A 90 6.13 -5.20 1.30
CA ASP A 90 4.96 -5.57 0.50
C ASP A 90 4.88 -7.07 0.19
N ASP A 91 5.86 -7.88 0.62
CA ASP A 91 5.95 -9.31 0.34
C ASP A 91 5.27 -10.17 1.43
N PRO A 92 4.05 -10.70 1.20
CA PRO A 92 3.37 -11.55 2.17
C PRO A 92 4.06 -12.90 2.39
N ALA A 93 4.96 -13.36 1.50
CA ALA A 93 5.68 -14.61 1.70
C ALA A 93 6.68 -14.53 2.87
N ASN A 94 7.14 -13.32 3.21
CA ASN A 94 8.05 -13.05 4.32
C ASN A 94 7.40 -12.25 5.47
N ASN A 95 6.07 -12.29 5.56
CA ASN A 95 5.23 -11.44 6.41
C ASN A 95 5.26 -9.97 5.97
N ALA A 96 4.36 -9.62 5.06
CA ALA A 96 4.13 -8.24 4.66
C ALA A 96 3.81 -7.38 5.88
N SER A 97 4.30 -6.15 5.90
CA SER A 97 4.13 -5.25 7.02
C SER A 97 4.20 -3.78 6.62
N PHE A 98 3.58 -2.92 7.43
CA PHE A 98 3.88 -1.50 7.39
C PHE A 98 4.24 -1.00 8.79
N ASN A 99 5.27 -0.17 8.86
CA ASN A 99 5.78 0.41 10.08
C ASN A 99 6.03 1.90 9.90
N GLY A 100 5.40 2.72 10.73
CA GLY A 100 5.54 4.16 10.61
C GLY A 100 4.48 4.93 11.36
N ASN A 101 4.24 6.15 10.91
CA ASN A 101 3.22 6.99 11.52
C ASN A 101 2.44 7.86 10.53
N THR A 102 1.21 8.14 10.94
CA THR A 102 0.39 9.22 10.40
C THR A 102 0.35 10.34 11.43
N THR A 103 0.76 11.54 11.02
CA THR A 103 0.75 12.75 11.85
C THR A 103 -0.26 13.74 11.30
N ILE A 104 -1.19 14.19 12.13
CA ILE A 104 -2.09 15.30 11.86
C ILE A 104 -1.68 16.46 12.75
N ASN A 105 -1.49 17.64 12.16
CA ASN A 105 -1.21 18.87 12.87
C ASN A 105 -2.31 19.89 12.57
N ASN A 106 -3.07 20.27 13.60
CA ASN A 106 -4.11 21.27 13.53
C ASN A 106 -3.54 22.63 13.96
N ALA A 107 -3.03 23.41 13.02
CA ALA A 107 -2.55 24.76 13.30
C ALA A 107 -3.67 25.81 13.28
N ALA A 108 -4.93 25.41 13.11
CA ALA A 108 -6.07 26.31 13.17
C ALA A 108 -6.32 26.78 14.60
N SER A 109 -6.99 27.94 14.73
CA SER A 109 -7.48 28.47 16.01
C SER A 109 -8.82 27.88 16.47
N ARG A 110 -9.18 26.70 15.95
CA ARG A 110 -10.37 25.95 16.37
C ARG A 110 -10.13 24.45 16.25
N SER A 111 -10.92 23.65 16.95
CA SER A 111 -10.91 22.21 16.78
C SER A 111 -11.32 21.80 15.36
N ARG A 112 -10.72 20.72 14.86
CA ARG A 112 -11.00 20.15 13.55
C ARG A 112 -11.31 18.68 13.65
N ILE A 113 -12.24 18.21 12.83
CA ILE A 113 -12.45 16.79 12.58
C ILE A 113 -11.61 16.44 11.35
N VAL A 114 -10.70 15.49 11.48
CA VAL A 114 -9.81 15.07 10.40
C VAL A 114 -9.92 13.57 10.23
N THR A 115 -10.31 13.17 9.03
CA THR A 115 -10.35 11.76 8.61
C THR A 115 -9.27 11.54 7.58
N THR A 116 -8.36 10.60 7.82
CA THR A 116 -7.27 10.25 6.91
C THR A 116 -7.12 8.74 6.80
N SER A 117 -6.72 8.24 5.64
CA SER A 117 -6.32 6.85 5.43
C SER A 117 -5.07 6.77 4.57
N ILE A 118 -4.37 5.65 4.66
CA ILE A 118 -3.34 5.25 3.71
C ILE A 118 -3.41 3.74 3.51
N ASP A 119 -3.42 3.32 2.25
CA ASP A 119 -3.44 1.92 1.81
C ASP A 119 -2.21 1.63 0.94
N PHE A 120 -1.60 0.47 1.18
CA PHE A 120 -0.41 -0.04 0.50
C PHE A 120 -0.79 -1.31 -0.27
N GLU A 121 -0.36 -1.39 -1.53
CA GLU A 121 -0.53 -2.58 -2.37
C GLU A 121 0.38 -3.72 -1.88
N LEU A 122 -0.15 -4.94 -1.78
CA LEU A 122 0.61 -6.15 -1.50
C LEU A 122 1.08 -6.83 -2.79
N CYS A 123 2.27 -7.43 -2.74
CA CYS A 123 2.88 -8.10 -3.87
C CYS A 123 3.58 -9.40 -3.43
N PRO A 124 3.03 -10.60 -3.71
CA PRO A 124 1.76 -10.87 -4.39
C PRO A 124 0.51 -10.60 -3.53
N VAL A 125 -0.69 -10.75 -4.12
CA VAL A 125 -1.97 -10.70 -3.39
C VAL A 125 -2.16 -11.97 -2.56
N ILE A 126 -2.63 -11.85 -1.32
CA ILE A 126 -3.04 -13.01 -0.50
C ILE A 126 -4.42 -13.48 -0.99
N THR A 127 -4.57 -14.77 -1.26
CA THR A 127 -5.80 -15.36 -1.85
C THR A 127 -6.45 -16.48 -1.06
N HIS A 128 -5.76 -17.08 -0.06
CA HIS A 128 -6.21 -18.31 0.62
C HIS A 128 -6.14 -18.23 2.16
N GLY A 129 -6.43 -17.07 2.73
CA GLY A 129 -6.35 -16.87 4.18
C GLY A 129 -5.16 -16.03 4.60
N SER A 130 -5.40 -15.16 5.58
CA SER A 130 -4.36 -14.33 6.17
C SER A 130 -4.34 -14.42 7.69
N LEU A 131 -3.15 -14.27 8.25
CA LEU A 131 -2.98 -13.81 9.61
C LEU A 131 -2.76 -12.31 9.58
N VAL A 132 -3.27 -11.61 10.58
CA VAL A 132 -3.13 -10.17 10.78
C VAL A 132 -2.76 -9.87 12.22
N GLY A 133 -2.05 -8.77 12.43
CA GLY A 133 -1.71 -8.28 13.75
C GLY A 133 -1.29 -6.83 13.70
N CYS A 134 -1.49 -6.12 14.80
CA CYS A 134 -1.09 -4.72 14.88
C CYS A 134 -0.64 -4.37 16.29
N ILE A 135 0.37 -3.51 16.37
CA ILE A 135 0.72 -2.74 17.55
C ILE A 135 0.57 -1.27 17.16
N ALA A 136 -0.25 -0.53 17.89
CA ALA A 136 -0.49 0.88 17.64
C ALA A 136 -0.27 1.71 18.90
N SER A 137 0.23 2.93 18.73
CA SER A 137 0.20 3.95 19.77
C SER A 137 -0.32 5.26 19.22
N LEU A 138 -1.31 5.82 19.91
CA LEU A 138 -1.84 7.14 19.63
C LEU A 138 -1.23 8.13 20.61
N LYS A 139 -0.66 9.20 20.05
CA LYS A 139 0.02 10.26 20.78
C LYS A 139 -0.63 11.60 20.48
N GLY A 140 -1.05 12.32 21.52
CA GLY A 140 -1.38 13.74 21.46
C GLY A 140 -0.19 14.59 21.87
N ILE A 141 0.12 15.61 21.07
CA ILE A 141 1.12 16.62 21.39
C ILE A 141 0.36 17.93 21.52
N ASN A 142 0.29 18.41 22.76
CA ASN A 142 -0.57 19.53 23.10
C ASN A 142 0.24 20.81 23.31
N ASP A 143 -0.34 21.94 22.90
CA ASP A 143 0.26 23.26 23.02
C ASP A 143 0.20 23.80 24.47
N SER A 144 0.60 25.06 24.68
CA SER A 144 0.61 25.68 26.02
C SER A 144 -0.76 25.74 26.71
N ASN A 145 -1.85 25.71 25.95
CA ASN A 145 -3.22 25.77 26.46
C ASN A 145 -3.74 24.38 26.87
N GLY A 146 -2.93 23.33 26.67
CA GLY A 146 -3.42 21.95 26.76
C GLY A 146 -4.18 21.58 25.50
N GLY A 147 -4.81 20.41 25.52
CA GLY A 147 -5.40 19.89 24.29
C GLY A 147 -6.19 18.62 24.50
N THR A 148 -6.97 18.26 23.49
CA THR A 148 -7.82 17.09 23.43
C THR A 148 -7.69 16.37 22.09
N ILE A 149 -7.63 15.05 22.17
CA ILE A 149 -7.84 14.13 21.07
C ILE A 149 -9.07 13.31 21.41
N ASN A 150 -10.10 13.39 20.58
CA ASN A 150 -11.36 12.71 20.85
C ASN A 150 -12.06 12.26 19.57
N CYS A 151 -13.12 11.48 19.71
CA CYS A 151 -14.02 11.14 18.63
C CYS A 151 -15.45 10.91 19.15
N GLY A 152 -16.44 11.17 18.29
CA GLY A 152 -17.86 11.06 18.60
C GLY A 152 -18.40 9.63 18.57
N LEU A 153 -19.59 9.43 19.14
CA LEU A 153 -20.28 8.13 19.15
C LEU A 153 -20.55 7.62 17.73
N GLY A 154 -20.42 6.30 17.53
CA GLY A 154 -20.70 5.63 16.25
C GLY A 154 -19.50 5.57 15.29
N ASN A 155 -18.38 6.20 15.62
CA ASN A 155 -17.15 6.16 14.83
C ASN A 155 -16.10 5.21 15.45
N VAL A 156 -15.01 5.01 14.73
CA VAL A 156 -13.80 4.34 15.21
C VAL A 156 -12.65 5.31 15.00
N LEU A 157 -11.92 5.64 16.08
CA LEU A 157 -10.87 6.66 16.03
C LEU A 157 -9.73 6.23 15.14
N ALA A 158 -9.27 4.98 15.28
CA ALA A 158 -8.33 4.41 14.33
C ALA A 158 -8.63 2.95 14.10
N GLN A 159 -8.36 2.47 12.90
CA GLN A 159 -8.60 1.11 12.48
C GLN A 159 -7.69 0.73 11.32
N THR A 160 -7.43 -0.56 11.18
CA THR A 160 -6.80 -1.11 9.97
C THR A 160 -7.79 -1.06 8.81
N THR A 161 -7.25 -1.12 7.59
CA THR A 161 -8.01 -1.28 6.34
C THR A 161 -7.46 -2.46 5.55
N TYR A 162 -8.38 -3.18 4.90
CA TYR A 162 -8.09 -4.27 3.98
C TYR A 162 -8.87 -3.99 2.69
N ASP A 163 -8.20 -3.87 1.54
CA ASP A 163 -8.85 -3.58 0.25
C ASP A 163 -9.72 -2.31 0.28
N GLY A 164 -9.31 -1.30 1.05
CA GLY A 164 -10.07 -0.06 1.28
C GLY A 164 -11.31 -0.22 2.17
N ALA A 165 -11.63 -1.44 2.62
CA ALA A 165 -12.69 -1.72 3.58
C ALA A 165 -12.19 -1.65 5.02
N PHE A 166 -13.12 -1.52 5.96
CA PHE A 166 -12.83 -1.43 7.38
C PHE A 166 -12.39 -2.78 7.96
N GLY A 167 -11.17 -2.81 8.50
CA GLY A 167 -10.61 -3.95 9.23
C GLY A 167 -10.79 -3.84 10.74
N ASN A 168 -9.83 -4.41 11.48
CA ASN A 168 -9.80 -4.40 12.94
C ASN A 168 -9.73 -2.98 13.48
N ALA A 169 -10.66 -2.64 14.37
CA ALA A 169 -10.64 -1.39 15.11
C ALA A 169 -9.49 -1.37 16.12
N LEU A 170 -8.76 -0.26 16.12
CA LEU A 170 -7.64 -0.02 17.02
C LEU A 170 -8.09 0.77 18.27
N TYR A 171 -8.79 1.88 18.05
CA TYR A 171 -9.34 2.71 19.12
C TYR A 171 -10.81 2.98 18.86
N TYR A 172 -11.68 2.52 19.78
CA TYR A 172 -13.13 2.69 19.68
C TYR A 172 -13.56 4.06 20.18
N CYS A 173 -14.65 4.60 19.61
CA CYS A 173 -15.34 5.75 20.15
C CYS A 173 -16.49 5.32 21.09
N PRO A 174 -16.85 6.10 22.13
CA PRO A 174 -16.31 7.42 22.46
C PRO A 174 -14.89 7.30 23.03
N PHE A 175 -14.03 8.21 22.58
CA PHE A 175 -12.63 8.27 23.02
C PHE A 175 -12.30 9.68 23.45
N ASN A 176 -11.51 9.83 24.51
CA ASN A 176 -10.99 11.11 24.94
C ASN A 176 -9.61 10.95 25.59
N MET A 177 -8.64 11.70 25.09
CA MET A 177 -7.37 11.96 25.74
C MET A 177 -7.21 13.46 25.86
N SER A 178 -6.77 13.95 27.02
CA SER A 178 -6.60 15.37 27.25
C SER A 178 -5.41 15.69 28.14
N SER A 179 -4.83 16.87 27.98
CA SER A 179 -3.96 17.49 28.98
C SER A 179 -4.40 18.94 29.22
N SER A 180 -4.14 19.47 30.40
CA SER A 180 -4.46 20.86 30.77
C SER A 180 -3.31 21.85 30.53
N ALA A 181 -2.19 21.36 29.98
CA ALA A 181 -0.98 22.14 29.71
C ALA A 181 -0.20 21.46 28.57
N ALA A 182 0.85 22.14 28.11
CA ALA A 182 1.79 21.59 27.14
C ALA A 182 2.32 20.23 27.59
N GLY A 183 2.31 19.28 26.66
CA GLY A 183 2.76 17.93 26.98
C GLY A 183 2.45 16.92 25.91
N THR A 184 2.78 15.68 26.23
CA THR A 184 2.47 14.52 25.42
C THR A 184 1.58 13.58 26.22
N VAL A 185 0.47 13.16 25.63
CA VAL A 185 -0.39 12.09 26.13
C VAL A 185 -0.31 10.92 25.16
N THR A 186 -0.06 9.71 25.65
CA THR A 186 0.09 8.52 24.80
C THR A 186 -0.75 7.37 25.35
N THR A 187 -1.39 6.63 24.44
CA THR A 187 -1.99 5.33 24.75
C THR A 187 -1.55 4.31 23.71
N SER A 188 -1.56 3.03 24.07
CA SER A 188 -1.14 1.93 23.21
C SER A 188 -2.15 0.80 23.22
N MET A 189 -2.17 0.04 22.14
CA MET A 189 -2.98 -1.15 22.00
C MET A 189 -2.30 -2.16 21.07
N ASN A 190 -2.72 -3.40 21.13
CA ASN A 190 -2.26 -4.45 20.24
C ASN A 190 -3.35 -5.49 19.99
N PHE A 191 -3.31 -6.13 18.83
CA PHE A 191 -4.07 -7.34 18.51
C PHE A 191 -3.22 -8.28 17.68
N GLY A 192 -3.57 -9.57 17.65
CA GLY A 192 -2.86 -10.57 16.85
C GLY A 192 -1.37 -10.61 17.19
N THR A 193 -1.02 -10.62 18.48
CA THR A 193 0.37 -10.75 18.95
C THR A 193 0.70 -12.22 19.28
N PRO A 194 1.91 -12.75 18.96
CA PRO A 194 2.98 -12.15 18.15
C PRO A 194 2.47 -11.73 16.77
N VAL A 195 2.89 -10.56 16.27
CA VAL A 195 2.35 -10.01 15.01
C VAL A 195 2.97 -10.73 13.81
N PRO A 196 2.17 -11.26 12.86
CA PRO A 196 0.72 -11.49 12.90
C PRO A 196 0.31 -12.84 13.51
N SER A 197 -0.80 -12.90 14.26
CA SER A 197 -1.34 -14.17 14.80
C SER A 197 -2.87 -14.27 14.85
N GLN A 198 -3.60 -13.20 14.56
CA GLN A 198 -5.05 -13.24 14.52
C GLN A 198 -5.52 -13.61 13.12
N SER A 199 -6.52 -14.47 12.99
CA SER A 199 -7.14 -14.77 11.69
C SER A 199 -7.71 -13.49 11.06
N GLY A 200 -7.36 -13.26 9.80
CA GLY A 200 -7.77 -12.14 8.97
C GLY A 200 -8.65 -12.58 7.79
N PRO A 201 -8.89 -11.66 6.84
CA PRO A 201 -9.61 -11.96 5.60
C PRO A 201 -8.97 -13.09 4.77
N GLU A 202 -9.79 -13.79 3.98
CA GLU A 202 -9.32 -14.81 3.03
C GLU A 202 -8.49 -14.21 1.89
N LYS A 203 -8.84 -13.00 1.45
CA LYS A 203 -8.15 -12.28 0.39
C LYS A 203 -7.75 -10.89 0.87
N ILE A 204 -6.50 -10.50 0.57
CA ILE A 204 -5.98 -9.15 0.83
C ILE A 204 -5.09 -8.74 -0.33
N SER A 205 -5.45 -7.65 -1.00
CA SER A 205 -4.65 -6.98 -2.04
C SER A 205 -4.06 -5.66 -1.57
N THR A 206 -4.70 -4.98 -0.60
CA THR A 206 -4.12 -3.81 0.07
C THR A 206 -4.27 -3.89 1.58
N ILE A 207 -3.26 -3.38 2.29
CA ILE A 207 -3.27 -3.20 3.73
C ILE A 207 -3.11 -1.73 4.07
N GLY A 208 -3.74 -1.27 5.14
CA GLY A 208 -3.65 0.13 5.49
C GLY A 208 -4.14 0.47 6.88
N VAL A 209 -4.21 1.78 7.13
CA VAL A 209 -4.71 2.34 8.38
C VAL A 209 -5.53 3.58 8.10
N LYS A 210 -6.63 3.73 8.84
CA LYS A 210 -7.48 4.92 8.89
C LYS A 210 -7.45 5.53 10.28
N LEU A 211 -7.44 6.86 10.34
CA LEU A 211 -7.54 7.68 11.53
C LEU A 211 -8.67 8.70 11.32
N ASP A 212 -9.66 8.72 12.21
CA ASP A 212 -10.79 9.63 12.22
C ASP A 212 -10.90 10.31 13.59
N VAL A 213 -10.46 11.56 13.67
CA VAL A 213 -10.13 12.19 14.96
C VAL A 213 -10.56 13.65 14.99
N THR A 214 -11.09 14.06 16.14
CA THR A 214 -11.24 15.46 16.51
C THR A 214 -10.03 15.91 17.31
N ILE A 215 -9.36 16.96 16.86
CA ILE A 215 -8.16 17.53 17.49
C ILE A 215 -8.46 18.99 17.84
N SER A 216 -8.12 19.43 19.05
CA SER A 216 -8.20 20.86 19.43
C SER A 216 -7.22 21.74 18.66
N ASP A 217 -7.43 23.04 18.76
CA ASP A 217 -6.58 24.06 18.16
C ASP A 217 -5.14 23.99 18.66
N GLY A 218 -4.17 24.21 17.75
CA GLY A 218 -2.74 24.21 18.06
C GLY A 218 -2.10 22.83 18.26
N ASP A 219 -2.88 21.75 18.31
CA ASP A 219 -2.42 20.43 18.72
C ASP A 219 -2.11 19.47 17.57
N LYS A 220 -1.46 18.36 17.90
CA LYS A 220 -1.12 17.29 16.96
C LYS A 220 -1.57 15.92 17.46
N ALA A 221 -2.05 15.10 16.53
CA ALA A 221 -2.24 13.67 16.73
C ALA A 221 -1.20 12.89 15.92
N VAL A 222 -0.53 11.93 16.55
CA VAL A 222 0.42 11.02 15.90
C VAL A 222 -0.03 9.60 16.17
N LEU A 223 -0.41 8.88 15.13
CA LEU A 223 -0.71 7.45 15.20
C LEU A 223 0.51 6.69 14.69
N ASN A 224 1.26 6.05 15.59
CA ASN A 224 2.31 5.11 15.21
C ASN A 224 1.71 3.73 15.08
N THR A 225 2.05 3.02 14.02
CA THR A 225 1.53 1.68 13.75
C THR A 225 2.63 0.79 13.21
N TYR A 226 2.70 -0.40 13.79
CA TYR A 226 3.33 -1.57 13.19
C TYR A 226 2.22 -2.58 12.94
N PHE A 227 1.91 -2.81 11.67
CA PHE A 227 0.96 -3.83 11.24
C PHE A 227 1.71 -4.89 10.45
N GLY A 228 1.34 -6.16 10.65
CA GLY A 228 1.83 -7.26 9.86
C GLY A 228 0.68 -8.12 9.35
N THR A 229 0.89 -8.74 8.19
CA THR A 229 0.05 -9.79 7.65
C THR A 229 0.91 -10.88 7.02
N ALA A 230 0.40 -12.10 7.01
CA ALA A 230 1.05 -13.25 6.41
C ALA A 230 -0.01 -14.19 5.85
N VAL A 231 0.36 -15.07 4.93
CA VAL A 231 -0.52 -16.16 4.49
C VAL A 231 -0.79 -17.09 5.68
N ASP A 232 -2.04 -17.44 5.93
CA ASP A 232 -2.40 -18.39 6.99
C ASP A 232 -2.15 -19.83 6.54
N GLY A 233 -1.01 -20.41 6.95
CA GLY A 233 -0.65 -21.80 6.67
C GLY A 233 -1.53 -22.86 7.34
N GLN A 234 -2.60 -22.48 8.06
CA GLN A 234 -3.59 -23.41 8.61
C GLN A 234 -4.81 -23.64 7.69
N LEU A 235 -4.93 -22.88 6.59
CA LEU A 235 -5.97 -23.08 5.57
C LEU A 235 -5.47 -23.90 4.36
N GLU A 236 -4.45 -24.74 4.54
CA GLU A 236 -4.05 -25.78 3.57
C GLU A 236 -5.07 -26.93 3.41
N GLU A 237 -6.34 -26.73 3.76
CA GLU A 237 -7.45 -27.63 3.41
C GLU A 237 -8.60 -26.88 2.73
N ALA A 238 -8.33 -26.23 1.58
CA ALA A 238 -9.21 -26.21 0.41
C ALA A 238 -8.47 -25.60 -0.79
N GLU A 239 -8.48 -26.33 -1.91
CA GLU A 239 -7.78 -26.03 -3.17
C GLU A 239 -6.25 -26.23 -3.09
N SER A 240 -5.81 -27.37 -3.59
CA SER A 240 -4.45 -27.59 -4.06
C SER A 240 -4.11 -26.51 -5.09
N THR A 241 -3.53 -25.38 -4.66
CA THR A 241 -3.06 -24.35 -5.58
C THR A 241 -1.64 -24.70 -5.97
N CYS A 242 -1.50 -25.41 -7.09
CA CYS A 242 -0.21 -25.46 -7.75
C CYS A 242 0.05 -24.10 -8.41
N MET A 243 1.31 -23.65 -8.41
CA MET A 243 1.71 -22.27 -8.72
C MET A 243 1.17 -21.73 -10.06
N GLY A 244 0.82 -22.61 -11.02
CA GLY A 244 0.23 -22.24 -12.31
C GLY A 244 -1.29 -22.10 -12.36
N ASP A 245 -2.02 -22.34 -11.26
CA ASP A 245 -3.49 -22.29 -11.22
C ASP A 245 -3.94 -20.85 -10.95
N LEU A 246 -4.18 -20.12 -12.04
CA LEU A 246 -4.44 -18.68 -12.02
C LEU A 246 -5.90 -18.35 -11.73
N ASN A 247 -6.81 -19.27 -12.03
CA ASN A 247 -8.24 -19.10 -11.78
C ASN A 247 -8.70 -19.72 -10.44
N GLY A 248 -7.84 -20.52 -9.80
CA GLY A 248 -8.11 -21.18 -8.52
C GLY A 248 -9.12 -22.32 -8.62
N ASP A 249 -9.17 -23.02 -9.76
CA ASP A 249 -10.10 -24.14 -10.00
C ASP A 249 -9.51 -25.52 -9.66
N GLY A 250 -8.28 -25.55 -9.15
CA GLY A 250 -7.56 -26.75 -8.75
C GLY A 250 -6.90 -27.51 -9.90
N THR A 251 -6.94 -26.98 -11.14
CA THR A 251 -6.38 -27.64 -12.34
C THR A 251 -5.68 -26.66 -13.26
N VAL A 252 -4.36 -26.79 -13.43
CA VAL A 252 -3.61 -25.95 -14.38
C VAL A 252 -3.85 -26.42 -15.80
N ASN A 253 -4.58 -25.61 -16.56
CA ASN A 253 -5.00 -25.96 -17.90
C ASN A 253 -4.92 -24.78 -18.88
N GLN A 254 -5.59 -24.91 -20.01
CA GLN A 254 -5.58 -23.90 -21.06
C GLN A 254 -6.21 -22.57 -20.62
N ILE A 255 -7.10 -22.58 -19.63
CA ILE A 255 -7.71 -21.38 -19.05
C ILE A 255 -6.64 -20.56 -18.33
N ASP A 256 -5.79 -21.18 -17.50
CA ASP A 256 -4.69 -20.51 -16.81
C ASP A 256 -3.65 -19.99 -17.79
N LEU A 257 -3.27 -20.81 -18.78
CA LEU A 257 -2.37 -20.36 -19.84
C LEU A 257 -2.93 -19.16 -20.61
N THR A 258 -4.25 -19.14 -20.85
CA THR A 258 -4.91 -18.00 -21.50
C THR A 258 -4.88 -16.77 -20.60
N MET A 259 -5.08 -16.92 -19.29
CA MET A 259 -4.95 -15.83 -18.33
C MET A 259 -3.53 -15.27 -18.28
N LEU A 260 -2.51 -16.12 -18.30
CA LEU A 260 -1.11 -15.69 -18.39
C LEU A 260 -0.83 -14.94 -19.71
N ILE A 261 -1.26 -15.47 -20.84
CA ILE A 261 -1.06 -14.83 -22.16
C ILE A 261 -1.77 -13.48 -22.24
N ASN A 262 -2.94 -13.34 -21.62
CA ASN A 262 -3.65 -12.06 -21.54
C ASN A 262 -2.86 -11.00 -20.74
N LEU A 263 -1.96 -11.44 -19.86
CA LEU A 263 -1.06 -10.60 -19.08
C LEU A 263 0.34 -10.50 -19.72
N TRP A 264 0.58 -11.08 -20.90
CA TRP A 264 1.92 -11.14 -21.48
C TRP A 264 2.55 -9.77 -21.71
N GLY A 265 3.76 -9.59 -21.18
CA GLY A 265 4.51 -8.34 -21.26
C GLY A 265 3.88 -7.19 -20.46
N SER A 266 2.81 -7.42 -19.70
CA SER A 266 2.39 -6.45 -18.70
C SER A 266 3.49 -6.33 -17.65
N PRO A 267 3.67 -5.14 -17.05
CA PRO A 267 4.41 -5.05 -15.80
C PRO A 267 3.88 -6.13 -14.86
N GLY A 268 4.76 -7.06 -14.50
CA GLY A 268 4.46 -8.25 -13.71
C GLY A 268 3.94 -7.87 -12.34
N GLY A 269 4.43 -6.74 -11.80
CA GLY A 269 3.89 -6.07 -10.62
C GLY A 269 3.37 -7.06 -9.58
N CYS A 270 2.13 -6.83 -9.12
CA CYS A 270 1.39 -7.73 -8.23
C CYS A 270 0.37 -8.60 -9.00
N GLY A 271 0.55 -8.74 -10.31
CA GLY A 271 -0.34 -9.53 -11.16
C GLY A 271 -0.21 -11.02 -10.83
N PRO A 272 -1.29 -11.82 -10.96
CA PRO A 272 -1.25 -13.21 -10.53
C PRO A 272 -0.29 -14.10 -11.34
N ALA A 273 0.24 -13.60 -12.47
CA ALA A 273 0.99 -14.37 -13.46
C ALA A 273 2.49 -14.04 -13.55
N ASP A 274 3.05 -13.16 -12.72
CA ASP A 274 4.51 -12.98 -12.58
C ASP A 274 4.99 -13.86 -11.42
N PHE A 275 5.22 -15.15 -11.71
CA PHE A 275 5.55 -16.15 -10.70
C PHE A 275 7.00 -16.07 -10.24
N ASN A 276 7.87 -15.49 -11.06
CA ASN A 276 9.29 -15.37 -10.73
C ASN A 276 9.66 -14.01 -10.12
N GLY A 277 8.72 -13.06 -10.07
CA GLY A 277 8.84 -11.78 -9.40
C GLY A 277 9.83 -10.83 -10.06
N ASN A 278 10.13 -11.00 -11.35
CA ASN A 278 11.08 -10.15 -12.07
C ASN A 278 10.48 -8.81 -12.53
N GLY A 279 9.18 -8.61 -12.30
CA GLY A 279 8.46 -7.40 -12.64
C GLY A 279 7.85 -7.42 -14.04
N PHE A 280 7.82 -8.55 -14.74
CA PHE A 280 7.17 -8.75 -16.04
C PHE A 280 6.61 -10.17 -16.18
N VAL A 281 5.41 -10.30 -16.76
CA VAL A 281 4.89 -11.61 -17.18
C VAL A 281 5.51 -11.99 -18.52
N ASP A 282 6.38 -13.00 -18.52
CA ASP A 282 7.08 -13.43 -19.72
C ASP A 282 7.17 -14.97 -19.89
N ALA A 283 8.07 -15.42 -20.76
CA ALA A 283 8.25 -16.84 -21.04
C ALA A 283 8.73 -17.65 -19.84
N GLN A 284 9.37 -17.02 -18.85
CA GLN A 284 9.79 -17.66 -17.60
C GLN A 284 8.57 -17.98 -16.74
N ASP A 285 7.56 -17.11 -16.69
CA ASP A 285 6.30 -17.37 -16.00
C ASP A 285 5.45 -18.40 -16.72
N MET A 286 5.44 -18.36 -18.06
CA MET A 286 4.80 -19.40 -18.86
C MET A 286 5.41 -20.77 -18.60
N ALA A 287 6.73 -20.85 -18.38
CA ALA A 287 7.38 -22.11 -18.03
C ALA A 287 6.87 -22.65 -16.68
N VAL A 288 6.54 -21.79 -15.71
CA VAL A 288 5.91 -22.20 -14.44
C VAL A 288 4.54 -22.84 -14.69
N VAL A 289 3.65 -22.19 -15.46
CA VAL A 289 2.32 -22.76 -15.81
C VAL A 289 2.46 -24.10 -16.52
N LEU A 290 3.34 -24.19 -17.52
CA LEU A 290 3.53 -25.42 -18.28
C LEU A 290 4.15 -26.56 -17.44
N ASN A 291 5.01 -26.23 -16.49
CA ASN A 291 5.58 -27.23 -15.57
C ASN A 291 4.56 -27.73 -14.54
N SER A 292 3.54 -26.91 -14.22
CA SER A 292 2.45 -27.28 -13.30
C SER A 292 1.23 -27.87 -13.99
N TRP A 293 1.29 -28.18 -15.30
CA TRP A 293 0.13 -28.59 -16.10
C TRP A 293 -0.57 -29.86 -15.58
N GLY A 294 -1.90 -29.80 -15.48
CA GLY A 294 -2.75 -30.87 -14.98
C GLY A 294 -3.37 -30.55 -13.62
N ASP A 295 -4.04 -31.55 -13.05
CA ASP A 295 -4.64 -31.43 -11.72
C ASP A 295 -3.55 -31.11 -10.69
N CYS A 296 -3.85 -30.18 -9.78
CA CYS A 296 -2.94 -29.88 -8.69
C CYS A 296 -2.94 -31.06 -7.70
N VAL A 297 -2.02 -32.00 -7.90
CA VAL A 297 -1.85 -33.17 -7.03
C VAL A 297 -1.00 -32.82 -5.81
N ARG A 298 -1.46 -33.29 -4.65
CA ARG A 298 -0.77 -33.21 -3.35
C ARG A 298 0.57 -33.96 -3.34
#